data_AF-A0A2V7V845-F1
#
_entry.id   AF-A0A2V7V845-F1
#
_cell.length_a   1.000
_cell.length_b   1.000
_cell.length_c   1.000
_cell.angle_alpha   90.00
_cell.angle_beta   90.00
_cell.angle_gamma   90.00
#
_symmetry.space_group_name_H-M   'P 1'
#
loop_
_entity.id
_entity.type
_entity.pdbx_description
1 polymer ?
#
loop_
_entity_poly.entity_id
_entity_poly.type
_entity_poly.pdbx_seq_one_letter_code
_entity_poly.pdbx_strand_id
1 'polypeptide(L)'
;MADRVSRSGSLDAINDIETARKRLDRVAARLRYAERGYSGFFDAVKVDEAALGRVYDLDLSLVDAVEAVRAAADAARAAGASDAHTSLAAVTSAVDRLDERLREREAILGGFS
;
A
#
# COMPACT_ATOMS: atom_id res chain seq x y z
N MET A 1 -5.90 -37.08 -11.34
CA MET A 1 -6.75 -35.89 -11.17
C MET A 1 -6.16 -34.93 -10.13
N ALA A 2 -5.70 -35.42 -8.98
CA ALA A 2 -5.04 -34.62 -7.93
C ALA A 2 -3.83 -33.77 -8.41
N ASP A 3 -2.97 -34.31 -9.27
CA ASP A 3 -1.79 -33.59 -9.80
C ASP A 3 -2.14 -32.33 -10.62
N ARG A 4 -3.22 -32.38 -11.43
CA ARG A 4 -3.69 -31.22 -12.20
C ARG A 4 -4.29 -30.13 -11.30
N VAL A 5 -5.01 -30.52 -10.25
CA VAL A 5 -5.59 -29.59 -9.27
C VAL A 5 -4.49 -28.91 -8.46
N SER A 6 -3.48 -29.66 -8.03
CA SER A 6 -2.30 -29.10 -7.33
C SER A 6 -1.51 -28.14 -8.21
N ARG A 7 -1.37 -28.43 -9.51
CA ARG A 7 -0.70 -27.54 -10.46
C ARG A 7 -1.48 -26.24 -10.67
N SER A 8 -2.80 -26.31 -10.80
CA SER A 8 -3.65 -25.11 -10.92
C SER A 8 -3.52 -24.21 -9.69
N GLY A 9 -3.68 -24.76 -8.49
CA GLY A 9 -3.58 -23.97 -7.25
C GLY A 9 -2.19 -23.33 -7.03
N SER A 10 -1.12 -23.99 -7.49
CA SER A 10 0.24 -23.42 -7.47
C SER A 10 0.37 -22.23 -8.42
N LEU A 11 -0.21 -22.31 -9.62
CA LEU A 11 -0.21 -21.20 -10.58
C LEU A 11 -1.05 -20.02 -10.09
N ASP A 12 -2.18 -20.29 -9.44
CA ASP A 12 -3.04 -19.25 -8.88
C ASP A 12 -2.31 -18.49 -7.76
N ALA A 13 -1.63 -19.19 -6.86
CA ALA A 13 -0.80 -18.56 -5.83
C ALA A 13 0.34 -17.70 -6.41
N ILE A 14 0.97 -18.13 -7.52
CA ILE A 14 1.98 -17.33 -8.22
C ILE A 14 1.37 -16.03 -8.78
N ASN A 15 0.18 -16.11 -9.38
CA ASN A 15 -0.53 -14.94 -9.91
C ASN A 15 -0.90 -13.95 -8.79
N ASP A 16 -1.33 -14.46 -7.63
CA ASP A 16 -1.65 -13.65 -6.47
C ASP A 16 -0.41 -12.95 -5.90
N ILE A 17 0.73 -13.65 -5.79
CA ILE A 17 2.02 -13.06 -5.39
C ILE A 17 2.42 -11.94 -6.36
N GLU A 18 2.36 -12.19 -7.67
CA GLU A 18 2.76 -11.21 -8.67
C GLU A 18 1.84 -9.98 -8.65
N THR A 19 0.55 -10.19 -8.39
CA THR A 19 -0.42 -9.09 -8.21
C THR A 19 -0.08 -8.24 -7.00
N ALA A 20 0.15 -8.86 -5.84
CA ALA A 20 0.54 -8.16 -4.61
C ALA A 20 1.86 -7.39 -4.81
N ARG A 21 2.86 -8.02 -5.45
CA ARG A 21 4.16 -7.42 -5.75
C ARG A 21 4.02 -6.18 -6.63
N LYS A 22 3.30 -6.28 -7.76
CA LYS A 22 3.10 -5.14 -8.67
C LYS A 22 2.40 -3.97 -8.00
N ARG A 23 1.43 -4.23 -7.12
CA ARG A 23 0.76 -3.16 -6.36
C ARG A 23 1.70 -2.51 -5.37
N LEU A 24 2.47 -3.29 -4.62
CA LEU A 24 3.44 -2.76 -3.66
C LEU A 24 4.53 -1.94 -4.37
N ASP A 25 5.05 -2.40 -5.49
CA ASP A 25 6.03 -1.68 -6.30
C ASP A 25 5.48 -0.31 -6.75
N ARG A 26 4.22 -0.26 -7.19
CA ARG A 26 3.56 0.99 -7.58
C ARG A 26 3.45 1.97 -6.41
N VAL A 27 2.98 1.50 -5.25
CA VAL A 27 2.83 2.32 -4.04
C VAL A 27 4.19 2.83 -3.57
N ALA A 28 5.20 1.96 -3.53
CA ALA A 28 6.56 2.33 -3.14
C ALA A 28 7.19 3.36 -4.11
N ALA A 29 6.94 3.24 -5.41
CA ALA A 29 7.39 4.22 -6.39
C ALA A 29 6.73 5.59 -6.15
N ARG A 30 5.42 5.62 -5.86
CA ARG A 30 4.71 6.87 -5.54
C ARG A 30 5.28 7.52 -4.29
N LEU A 31 5.46 6.78 -3.19
CA LEU A 31 6.09 7.28 -1.96
C LEU A 31 7.46 7.91 -2.23
N ARG A 32 8.31 7.26 -3.03
CA ARG A 32 9.68 7.76 -3.33
C ARG A 32 9.69 9.04 -4.17
N TYR A 33 8.68 9.26 -5.00
CA TYR A 33 8.70 10.33 -6.01
C TYR A 33 7.66 11.43 -5.77
N ALA A 34 6.80 11.29 -4.76
CA ALA A 34 5.74 12.23 -4.43
C ALA A 34 6.25 13.64 -4.04
N GLU A 35 7.46 13.76 -3.48
CA GLU A 35 8.02 15.03 -2.98
C GLU A 35 8.18 16.12 -4.06
N ARG A 36 8.24 15.75 -5.34
CA ARG A 36 8.54 16.71 -6.43
C ARG A 36 7.38 17.64 -6.81
N GLY A 37 6.15 17.40 -6.32
CA GLY A 37 4.94 18.12 -6.76
C GLY A 37 4.32 19.10 -5.76
N TYR A 38 4.79 19.15 -4.51
CA TYR A 38 4.08 19.82 -3.40
C TYR A 38 4.70 21.14 -2.93
N SER A 39 5.58 21.77 -3.72
CA SER A 39 6.25 23.02 -3.33
C SER A 39 5.26 24.17 -3.05
N GLY A 40 4.10 24.21 -3.71
CA GLY A 40 3.08 25.25 -3.52
C GLY A 40 2.36 25.20 -2.16
N PHE A 41 2.22 24.01 -1.56
CA PHE A 41 1.58 23.85 -0.25
C PHE A 41 2.34 24.57 0.87
N PHE A 42 3.68 24.59 0.78
CA PHE A 42 4.55 25.16 1.80
C PHE A 42 4.98 26.61 1.54
N ASP A 43 4.65 27.17 0.37
CA ASP A 43 4.97 28.56 -0.04
C ASP A 43 3.88 29.57 0.38
N ALA A 44 2.72 29.09 0.83
CA ALA A 44 1.65 29.97 1.31
C ALA A 44 2.09 30.71 2.58
N VAL A 45 2.18 32.05 2.49
CA VAL A 45 2.57 33.02 3.55
C VAL A 45 1.83 32.84 4.90
N LYS A 46 0.74 32.07 4.90
CA LYS A 46 0.07 31.51 6.08
C LYS A 46 -0.34 30.06 5.78
N VAL A 47 0.43 29.08 6.26
CA VAL A 47 0.03 27.66 6.18
C VAL A 47 -1.27 27.48 6.96
N ASP A 48 -2.28 26.86 6.35
CA ASP A 48 -3.49 26.44 7.04
C ASP A 48 -3.10 25.37 8.08
N GLU A 49 -3.05 25.75 9.35
CA GLU A 49 -2.69 24.88 10.48
C GLU A 49 -3.56 23.63 10.55
N ALA A 50 -4.83 23.73 10.17
CA ALA A 50 -5.74 22.60 10.13
C ALA A 50 -5.42 21.64 8.97
N ALA A 51 -5.02 22.17 7.81
CA ALA A 51 -4.53 21.35 6.70
C ALA A 51 -3.22 20.66 7.05
N LEU A 52 -2.30 21.37 7.69
CA LEU A 52 -1.02 20.83 8.15
C LEU A 52 -1.22 19.70 9.18
N GLY A 53 -2.12 19.89 10.15
CA GLY A 53 -2.50 18.84 11.11
C GLY A 53 -3.01 17.57 10.43
N ARG A 54 -3.88 17.70 9.42
CA ARG A 54 -4.38 16.55 8.65
C ARG A 54 -3.27 15.82 7.89
N VAL A 55 -2.30 16.55 7.33
CA VAL A 55 -1.15 15.92 6.68
C VAL A 55 -0.31 15.13 7.67
N TYR A 56 -0.09 15.67 8.88
CA TYR A 56 0.63 14.94 9.94
C TYR A 56 -0.10 13.67 10.38
N ASP A 57 -1.41 13.73 10.58
CA ASP A 57 -2.21 12.55 10.95
C ASP A 57 -2.15 11.48 9.85
N LEU A 58 -2.18 11.90 8.59
CA LEU A 58 -2.03 10.99 7.45
C LEU A 58 -0.62 10.39 7.39
N ASP A 59 0.42 11.18 7.62
CA ASP A 59 1.81 10.71 7.67
C ASP A 59 2.01 9.66 8.76
N LEU A 60 1.41 9.86 9.94
CA LEU A 60 1.41 8.84 10.98
C LEU A 60 0.66 7.57 10.55
N SER A 61 -0.52 7.72 9.94
CA SER A 61 -1.31 6.57 9.46
C SER A 61 -0.60 5.76 8.35
N LEU A 62 0.29 6.40 7.58
CA LEU A 62 1.11 5.71 6.58
C LEU A 62 2.12 4.77 7.24
N VAL A 63 2.68 5.12 8.39
CA VAL A 63 3.58 4.24 9.16
C VAL A 63 2.84 2.98 9.60
N ASP A 64 1.65 3.14 10.17
CA ASP A 64 0.80 2.02 10.60
C ASP A 64 0.39 1.13 9.42
N ALA A 65 0.07 1.74 8.27
CA ALA A 65 -0.28 1.01 7.06
C ALA A 65 0.91 0.20 6.49
N VAL A 66 2.14 0.74 6.56
CA VAL A 66 3.36 0.01 6.17
C VAL A 66 3.61 -1.18 7.09
N GLU A 67 3.45 -1.01 8.40
CA GLU A 67 3.56 -2.12 9.36
C GLU A 67 2.49 -3.18 9.10
N ALA A 68 1.25 -2.79 8.76
CA ALA A 68 0.20 -3.74 8.40
C ALA A 68 0.55 -4.55 7.13
N VAL A 69 1.15 -3.91 6.11
CA VAL A 69 1.66 -4.62 4.92
C VAL A 69 2.75 -5.62 5.30
N ARG A 70 3.70 -5.22 6.16
CA ARG A 70 4.77 -6.07 6.64
C ARG A 70 4.23 -7.29 7.40
N ALA A 71 3.32 -7.07 8.35
CA ALA A 71 2.69 -8.13 9.12
C ALA A 71 1.90 -9.11 8.24
N ALA A 72 1.14 -8.61 7.26
CA ALA A 72 0.43 -9.45 6.31
C ALA A 72 1.39 -10.29 5.45
N ALA A 73 2.50 -9.70 5.00
CA ALA A 73 3.51 -10.41 4.21
C ALA A 73 4.21 -11.51 5.02
N ASP A 74 4.53 -11.25 6.28
CA ASP A 74 5.12 -12.25 7.18
C ASP A 74 4.14 -13.39 7.48
N ALA A 75 2.86 -13.07 7.70
CA ALA A 75 1.81 -14.07 7.85
C ALA A 75 1.64 -14.93 6.58
N ALA A 76 1.69 -14.33 5.39
CA ALA A 76 1.63 -15.06 4.12
C ALA A 76 2.85 -15.96 3.89
N ARG A 77 4.05 -15.56 4.35
CA ARG A 77 5.24 -16.43 4.32
C ARG A 77 5.12 -17.63 5.26
N ALA A 78 4.47 -17.46 6.39
CA ALA A 78 4.23 -18.53 7.36
C ALA A 78 3.05 -19.44 6.99
N ALA A 79 2.20 -19.01 6.05
CA ALA A 79 1.02 -19.76 5.62
C ALA A 79 1.38 -21.03 4.85
N GLY A 80 0.61 -22.09 5.08
CA GLY A 80 0.69 -23.32 4.29
C GLY A 80 0.03 -23.17 2.92
N ALA A 81 0.22 -24.16 2.04
CA ALA A 81 -0.33 -24.16 0.68
C ALA A 81 -1.87 -24.02 0.64
N SER A 82 -2.58 -24.49 1.67
CA SER A 82 -4.04 -24.37 1.80
C SER A 82 -4.53 -22.95 2.05
N ASP A 83 -3.70 -22.12 2.70
CA ASP A 83 -4.07 -20.76 3.12
C ASP A 83 -3.41 -19.67 2.26
N ALA A 84 -2.60 -20.08 1.27
CA ALA A 84 -1.84 -19.19 0.41
C ALA A 84 -2.72 -18.12 -0.24
N HIS A 85 -3.85 -18.51 -0.85
CA HIS A 85 -4.77 -17.57 -1.49
C HIS A 85 -5.31 -16.50 -0.52
N THR A 86 -5.84 -16.92 0.63
CA THR A 86 -6.39 -16.00 1.64
C THR A 86 -5.32 -15.08 2.22
N SER A 87 -4.12 -15.61 2.49
CA SER A 87 -3.00 -14.83 3.02
C SER A 87 -2.48 -13.79 2.01
N LEU A 88 -2.40 -14.13 0.72
CA LEU A 88 -1.99 -13.21 -0.34
C LEU A 88 -3.07 -12.16 -0.65
N ALA A 89 -4.35 -12.52 -0.53
CA ALA A 89 -5.45 -11.55 -0.57
C ALA A 89 -5.34 -10.54 0.58
N ALA A 90 -4.93 -10.98 1.78
CA ALA A 90 -4.70 -10.08 2.92
C ALA A 90 -3.52 -9.12 2.67
N VAL A 91 -2.42 -9.60 2.07
CA VAL A 91 -1.31 -8.74 1.64
C VAL A 91 -1.80 -7.69 0.65
N THR A 92 -2.55 -8.12 -0.36
CA THR A 92 -3.10 -7.24 -1.39
C THR A 92 -4.00 -6.17 -0.77
N SER A 93 -4.87 -6.55 0.16
CA SER A 93 -5.76 -5.60 0.87
C SER A 93 -4.97 -4.61 1.74
N ALA A 94 -3.91 -5.04 2.41
CA ALA A 94 -3.05 -4.15 3.18
C ALA A 94 -2.35 -3.13 2.27
N VAL A 95 -1.87 -3.55 1.10
CA VAL A 95 -1.26 -2.66 0.10
C VAL A 95 -2.29 -1.67 -0.45
N ASP A 96 -3.52 -2.10 -0.72
CA ASP A 96 -4.59 -1.20 -1.18
C ASP A 96 -4.92 -0.12 -0.13
N ARG A 97 -4.93 -0.47 1.16
CA ARG A 97 -5.13 0.49 2.25
C ARG A 97 -3.99 1.50 2.35
N LEU A 98 -2.75 1.06 2.18
CA LEU A 98 -1.60 1.95 2.10
C LEU A 98 -1.72 2.91 0.90
N ASP A 99 -2.15 2.40 -0.26
CA ASP A 99 -2.39 3.20 -1.47
C ASP A 99 -3.47 4.26 -1.26
N GLU A 100 -4.55 3.93 -0.56
CA GLU A 100 -5.64 4.84 -0.20
C GLU A 100 -5.15 5.99 0.69
N ARG A 101 -4.43 5.68 1.78
CA ARG A 101 -3.85 6.69 2.68
C ARG A 101 -2.88 7.61 1.95
N LEU A 102 -2.08 7.05 1.05
CA LEU A 102 -1.19 7.84 0.22
C LEU A 102 -1.99 8.78 -0.69
N ARG A 103 -3.03 8.31 -1.38
CA ARG A 103 -3.89 9.17 -2.21
C ARG A 103 -4.54 10.31 -1.43
N GLU A 104 -5.00 10.06 -0.21
CA GLU A 104 -5.58 11.09 0.64
C GLU A 104 -4.57 12.18 0.98
N ARG A 105 -3.34 11.78 1.34
CA ARG A 105 -2.23 12.72 1.56
C ARG A 105 -1.94 13.53 0.30
N GLU A 106 -1.80 12.86 -0.84
CA GLU A 106 -1.52 13.52 -2.12
C GLU A 106 -2.64 14.48 -2.52
N ALA A 107 -3.91 14.17 -2.24
CA ALA A 107 -5.06 15.03 -2.53
C ALA A 107 -5.05 16.31 -1.68
N ILE A 108 -4.68 16.21 -0.39
CA ILE A 108 -4.52 17.40 0.46
C ILE A 108 -3.38 18.26 -0.06
N LEU A 109 -2.22 17.68 -0.35
CA LEU A 109 -1.05 18.45 -0.79
C LEU A 109 -1.19 19.01 -2.23
N GLY A 110 -1.87 18.28 -3.11
CA GLY A 110 -2.11 18.66 -4.50
C GLY A 110 -3.19 19.73 -4.68
N GLY A 111 -4.02 19.98 -3.66
CA GLY A 111 -4.97 21.10 -3.65
C GLY A 111 -4.32 22.49 -3.61
N PHE A 112 -2.99 22.54 -3.49
CA PHE A 112 -2.19 23.76 -3.36
C PHE A 112 -1.08 23.86 -4.43
N SER A 113 -1.16 23.02 -5.47
CA SER A 113 -0.26 23.01 -6.64
C SER A 113 -0.69 23.98 -7.73
#